data_AF-A0A1D6PJ67-F1
#
_entry.id   AF-A0A1D6PJ67-F1
#
_cell.length_a   1.000
_cell.length_b   1.000
_cell.length_c   1.000
_cell.angle_alpha   90.00
_cell.angle_beta   90.00
_cell.angle_gamma   90.00
#
_symmetry.space_group_name_H-M   'P 1'
#
loop_
_entity.id
_entity.type
_entity.pdbx_description
1 polymer ?
#
loop_
_entity_poly.entity_id
_entity_poly.type
_entity_poly.pdbx_seq_one_letter_code
_entity_poly.pdbx_strand_id
1 'polypeptide(L)'
;MPSVLLVTAITWLSWFPFILYDTDWMGREIYHGDPKGSNAQISAFNEGVRVGAFGLLLNSVILGFSSFLIEPMCRKVGPRVVWVTSNFMVCVAMAATALISFWSLRDYHGYVQDAITANASIKAVCLVLFAFLGVPLAILYSVPFAVTAQLAATRGGGQGLCTGVLNISIVIPQVIIALGAGPWDALFGKGNIPAFGVASAFALVGGVVGVFLLPKISKRQFRAVSAGGH
;
A
#
# COMPACT_ATOMS: atom_id res chain seq x y z
N MET A 1 21.49 -9.78 3.27
CA MET A 1 20.22 -10.39 2.86
C MET A 1 19.17 -10.33 3.97
N PRO A 2 19.42 -10.77 5.22
CA PRO A 2 18.38 -10.80 6.25
C PRO A 2 17.69 -9.46 6.50
N SER A 3 18.43 -8.35 6.46
CA SER A 3 17.85 -7.01 6.61
C SER A 3 16.90 -6.61 5.48
N VAL A 4 17.18 -7.01 4.24
CA VAL A 4 16.30 -6.75 3.09
C VAL A 4 15.01 -7.56 3.22
N LEU A 5 15.12 -8.83 3.64
CA LEU A 5 13.98 -9.70 3.87
C LEU A 5 13.07 -9.17 4.99
N LEU A 6 13.66 -8.76 6.12
CA LEU A 6 12.93 -8.19 7.25
C LEU A 6 12.20 -6.90 6.87
N VAL A 7 12.90 -5.95 6.24
CA VAL A 7 12.30 -4.67 5.81
C VAL A 7 11.21 -4.91 4.77
N THR A 8 11.38 -5.89 3.88
CA THR A 8 10.34 -6.31 2.93
C THR A 8 9.12 -6.83 3.67
N ALA A 9 9.28 -7.76 4.60
CA ALA A 9 8.16 -8.32 5.36
C ALA A 9 7.36 -7.22 6.09
N ILE A 10 8.05 -6.30 6.76
CA ILE A 10 7.41 -5.16 7.46
C ILE A 10 6.72 -4.21 6.48
N THR A 11 7.36 -3.90 5.34
CA THR A 11 6.76 -3.04 4.31
C THR A 11 5.46 -3.69 3.80
N TRP A 12 5.45 -5.00 3.55
CA TRP A 12 4.27 -5.71 3.09
C TRP A 12 3.16 -5.79 4.15
N LEU A 13 3.51 -5.97 5.44
CA LEU A 13 2.54 -5.86 6.54
C LEU A 13 1.80 -4.51 6.54
N SER A 14 2.46 -3.43 6.12
CA SER A 14 1.80 -2.12 6.00
C SER A 14 0.86 -1.98 4.80
N TRP A 15 1.12 -2.70 3.72
CA TRP A 15 0.31 -2.61 2.49
C TRP A 15 -0.90 -3.53 2.50
N PHE A 16 -0.83 -4.67 3.18
CA PHE A 16 -1.90 -5.66 3.17
C PHE A 16 -3.26 -5.13 3.61
N PRO A 17 -3.39 -4.34 4.70
CA PRO A 17 -4.68 -3.77 5.07
C PRO A 17 -5.29 -2.89 3.99
N PHE A 18 -4.46 -2.11 3.28
CA PHE A 18 -4.94 -1.34 2.13
C PHE A 18 -5.41 -2.24 1.00
N ILE A 19 -4.60 -3.20 0.58
CA ILE A 19 -4.92 -4.09 -0.55
C ILE A 19 -6.18 -4.94 -0.27
N LEU A 20 -6.46 -5.27 1.00
CA LEU A 20 -7.62 -6.07 1.37
C LEU A 20 -8.90 -5.23 1.50
N TYR A 21 -8.79 -4.02 2.05
CA TYR A 21 -9.94 -3.26 2.51
C TYR A 21 -10.17 -1.94 1.76
N ASP A 22 -9.35 -1.54 0.79
CA ASP A 22 -9.45 -0.25 0.10
C ASP A 22 -10.82 0.03 -0.56
N THR A 23 -11.36 -0.94 -1.28
CA THR A 23 -12.62 -0.84 -2.03
C THR A 23 -13.83 -1.04 -1.13
N ASP A 24 -13.73 -1.96 -0.16
CA ASP A 24 -14.73 -2.09 0.90
C ASP A 24 -14.81 -0.80 1.72
N TRP A 25 -13.65 -0.18 2.01
CA TRP A 25 -13.55 1.12 2.68
C TRP A 25 -14.27 2.24 1.93
N MET A 26 -14.06 2.31 0.62
CA MET A 26 -14.78 3.29 -0.21
C MET A 26 -16.30 3.01 -0.18
N GLY A 27 -16.71 1.75 -0.20
CA GLY A 27 -18.12 1.35 -0.14
C GLY A 27 -18.81 1.63 1.19
N ARG A 28 -18.17 1.28 2.32
CA ARG A 28 -18.75 1.36 3.66
C ARG A 28 -18.50 2.68 4.35
N GLU A 29 -17.26 3.15 4.44
CA GLU A 29 -16.93 4.34 5.24
C GLU A 29 -17.11 5.64 4.49
N ILE A 30 -16.91 5.65 3.17
CA ILE A 30 -17.04 6.86 2.35
C ILE A 30 -18.45 7.01 1.79
N TYR A 31 -19.00 5.94 1.23
CA TYR A 31 -20.35 5.94 0.65
C TYR A 31 -21.45 5.54 1.64
N HIS A 32 -21.09 5.19 2.89
CA HIS A 32 -22.04 4.78 3.93
C HIS A 32 -22.96 3.64 3.51
N GLY A 33 -22.49 2.80 2.57
CA GLY A 33 -23.21 1.65 2.06
C GLY A 33 -23.07 0.44 2.98
N ASP A 34 -24.04 -0.46 2.89
CA ASP A 34 -23.96 -1.78 3.53
C ASP A 34 -24.38 -2.85 2.53
N PRO A 35 -23.50 -3.80 2.16
CA PRO A 35 -23.83 -4.91 1.27
C PRO A 35 -24.85 -5.89 1.86
N LYS A 36 -25.16 -5.80 3.16
CA LYS A 36 -26.22 -6.60 3.81
C LYS A 36 -27.44 -5.75 4.23
N GLY A 37 -27.48 -4.48 3.82
CA GLY A 37 -28.53 -3.54 4.17
C GLY A 37 -29.73 -3.56 3.21
N SER A 38 -30.47 -2.46 3.19
CA SER A 38 -31.55 -2.21 2.22
C SER A 38 -31.02 -2.06 0.79
N ASN A 39 -31.90 -2.15 -0.22
CA ASN A 39 -31.52 -1.95 -1.63
C ASN A 39 -30.79 -0.62 -1.88
N ALA A 40 -31.15 0.45 -1.16
CA ALA A 40 -30.46 1.73 -1.26
C ALA A 40 -29.03 1.67 -0.70
N GLN A 41 -28.82 0.99 0.42
CA GLN A 41 -27.50 0.80 1.04
C GLN A 41 -26.59 -0.11 0.21
N ILE A 42 -27.16 -1.16 -0.39
CA ILE A 42 -26.43 -2.05 -1.31
C ILE A 42 -26.01 -1.27 -2.57
N SER A 43 -26.91 -0.44 -3.12
CA SER A 43 -26.60 0.41 -4.27
C SER A 43 -25.48 1.41 -3.96
N ALA A 44 -25.55 2.09 -2.80
CA ALA A 44 -24.51 3.01 -2.34
C ALA A 44 -23.15 2.30 -2.17
N PHE A 45 -23.14 1.11 -1.56
CA PHE A 45 -21.93 0.29 -1.42
C PHE A 45 -21.32 -0.06 -2.78
N ASN A 46 -22.15 -0.54 -3.73
CA ASN A 46 -21.68 -0.90 -5.06
C ASN A 46 -21.12 0.30 -5.83
N GLU A 47 -21.74 1.48 -5.70
CA GLU A 47 -21.22 2.70 -6.31
C GLU A 47 -19.87 3.10 -5.68
N GLY A 48 -19.74 2.99 -4.35
CA GLY A 48 -18.48 3.23 -3.66
C GLY A 48 -17.38 2.26 -4.10
N VAL A 49 -17.67 0.97 -4.21
CA VAL A 49 -16.73 -0.04 -4.75
C VAL A 49 -16.32 0.30 -6.18
N ARG A 50 -17.25 0.74 -7.04
CA ARG A 50 -16.95 1.17 -8.41
C ARG A 50 -15.99 2.36 -8.45
N VAL A 51 -16.21 3.36 -7.60
CA VAL A 51 -15.32 4.53 -7.50
C VAL A 51 -13.97 4.16 -6.87
N GLY A 52 -13.94 3.24 -5.90
CA GLY A 52 -12.70 2.67 -5.37
C GLY A 52 -11.88 1.97 -6.46
N ALA A 53 -12.53 1.14 -7.27
CA ALA A 53 -11.91 0.46 -8.42
C ALA A 53 -11.37 1.47 -9.46
N PHE A 54 -12.10 2.56 -9.71
CA PHE A 54 -11.59 3.65 -10.54
C PHE A 54 -10.37 4.35 -9.91
N GLY A 55 -10.36 4.52 -8.59
CA GLY A 55 -9.17 4.97 -7.85
C GLY A 55 -7.98 4.02 -8.07
N LEU A 56 -8.19 2.71 -8.05
CA LEU A 56 -7.15 1.71 -8.30
C LEU A 56 -6.65 1.71 -9.75
N LEU A 57 -7.52 2.05 -10.70
CA LEU A 57 -7.10 2.32 -12.08
C LEU A 57 -6.15 3.52 -12.12
N LEU A 58 -6.49 4.63 -11.47
CA LEU A 58 -5.61 5.81 -11.39
C LEU A 58 -4.30 5.48 -10.68
N ASN A 59 -4.36 4.71 -9.59
CA ASN A 59 -3.18 4.18 -8.90
C ASN A 59 -2.27 3.42 -9.87
N SER A 60 -2.83 2.54 -10.70
CA SER A 60 -2.10 1.75 -11.69
C SER A 60 -1.45 2.62 -12.77
N VAL A 61 -2.13 3.67 -13.22
CA VAL A 61 -1.57 4.66 -14.18
C VAL A 61 -0.37 5.37 -13.57
N ILE A 62 -0.52 5.92 -12.35
CA ILE A 62 0.57 6.61 -11.64
C ILE A 62 1.72 5.67 -11.32
N LEU A 63 1.43 4.43 -10.94
CA LEU A 63 2.43 3.37 -10.75
C LEU A 63 3.23 3.15 -12.03
N GLY A 64 2.54 2.98 -13.16
CA GLY A 64 3.15 2.80 -14.48
C GLY A 64 4.13 3.93 -14.81
N PHE A 65 3.70 5.19 -14.68
CA PHE A 65 4.57 6.35 -14.87
C PHE A 65 5.74 6.39 -13.87
N SER A 66 5.46 6.12 -12.59
CA SER A 66 6.46 6.15 -11.52
C SER A 66 7.54 5.10 -11.73
N SER A 67 7.20 3.95 -12.33
CA SER A 67 8.15 2.86 -12.59
C SER A 67 9.34 3.29 -13.46
N PHE A 68 9.11 4.14 -14.47
CA PHE A 68 10.17 4.72 -15.30
C PHE A 68 11.11 5.65 -14.51
N LEU A 69 10.62 6.23 -13.41
CA LEU A 69 11.38 7.15 -12.56
C LEU A 69 12.18 6.43 -11.46
N ILE A 70 11.92 5.14 -11.19
CA ILE A 70 12.56 4.41 -10.09
C ILE A 70 14.06 4.28 -10.32
N GLU A 71 14.50 3.88 -11.52
CA GLU A 71 15.93 3.76 -11.82
C GLU A 71 16.68 5.10 -11.65
N PRO A 72 16.26 6.22 -12.29
CA PRO A 72 16.97 7.48 -12.13
C PRO A 72 16.95 7.99 -10.68
N MET A 73 15.84 7.78 -9.94
CA MET A 73 15.79 8.10 -8.51
C MET A 73 16.78 7.28 -7.69
N CYS A 74 16.81 5.95 -7.87
CA CYS A 74 17.74 5.06 -7.19
C CYS A 74 19.20 5.42 -7.49
N ARG A 75 19.52 5.84 -8.71
CA ARG A 75 20.87 6.28 -9.09
C ARG A 75 21.25 7.63 -8.46
N LYS A 76 20.31 8.57 -8.33
CA LYS A 76 20.59 9.92 -7.78
C LYS A 76 20.71 9.92 -6.26
N VAL A 77 19.69 9.38 -5.57
CA VAL A 77 19.58 9.44 -4.10
C VAL A 77 19.92 8.12 -3.39
N GLY A 78 19.92 7.00 -4.11
CA GLY A 78 20.21 5.67 -3.58
C GLY A 78 18.92 4.86 -3.29
N PRO A 79 18.91 3.54 -3.54
CA PRO A 79 17.71 2.71 -3.38
C PRO A 79 17.20 2.64 -1.93
N ARG A 80 18.11 2.73 -0.95
CA ARG A 80 17.73 2.81 0.47
C ARG A 80 16.89 4.05 0.77
N VAL A 81 17.28 5.21 0.26
CA VAL A 81 16.53 6.46 0.50
C VAL A 81 15.16 6.37 -0.16
N VAL A 82 15.10 5.90 -1.41
CA VAL A 82 13.83 5.73 -2.15
C VAL A 82 12.86 4.83 -1.38
N TRP A 83 13.33 3.67 -0.89
CA TRP A 83 12.49 2.71 -0.16
C TRP A 83 12.09 3.20 1.24
N VAL A 84 12.98 3.89 1.95
CA VAL A 84 12.62 4.49 3.25
C VAL A 84 11.57 5.58 3.06
N THR A 85 11.77 6.47 2.09
CA THR A 85 10.81 7.54 1.80
C THR A 85 9.45 6.98 1.40
N SER A 86 9.41 5.90 0.62
CA SER A 86 8.14 5.27 0.25
C SER A 86 7.38 4.71 1.46
N ASN A 87 8.07 4.13 2.45
CA ASN A 87 7.45 3.68 3.69
C ASN A 87 6.82 4.85 4.46
N PHE A 88 7.51 5.99 4.56
CA PHE A 88 6.92 7.18 5.18
C PHE A 88 5.73 7.75 4.39
N MET A 89 5.78 7.72 3.05
CA MET A 89 4.63 8.11 2.21
C MET A 89 3.41 7.21 2.49
N VAL A 90 3.62 5.90 2.64
CA VAL A 90 2.56 4.96 3.01
C VAL A 90 2.05 5.24 4.43
N CYS A 91 2.94 5.51 5.38
CA CYS A 91 2.54 5.89 6.75
C CYS A 91 1.58 7.08 6.75
N VAL A 92 1.92 8.14 6.03
CA VAL A 92 1.10 9.35 5.89
C VAL A 92 -0.20 9.04 5.16
N ALA A 93 -0.17 8.27 4.07
CA ALA A 93 -1.36 7.91 3.32
C ALA A 93 -2.33 7.07 4.15
N MET A 94 -1.85 6.06 4.88
CA MET A 94 -2.70 5.22 5.75
C MET A 94 -3.27 6.01 6.92
N ALA A 95 -2.48 6.93 7.50
CA ALA A 95 -2.98 7.85 8.52
C ALA A 95 -4.06 8.78 7.94
N ALA A 96 -3.86 9.31 6.74
CA ALA A 96 -4.85 10.13 6.05
C ALA A 96 -6.14 9.35 5.77
N THR A 97 -6.07 8.10 5.31
CA THR A 97 -7.23 7.22 5.13
C THR A 97 -7.99 7.05 6.45
N ALA A 98 -7.29 6.74 7.55
CA ALA A 98 -7.92 6.60 8.87
C ALA A 98 -8.59 7.90 9.34
N LEU A 99 -7.94 9.05 9.13
CA LEU A 99 -8.50 10.36 9.48
C LEU A 99 -9.72 10.70 8.61
N ILE A 100 -9.66 10.53 7.30
CA ILE A 100 -10.79 10.76 6.40
C ILE A 100 -11.99 9.90 6.82
N SER A 101 -11.74 8.64 7.17
CA SER A 101 -12.78 7.73 7.66
C SER A 101 -13.43 8.24 8.94
N PHE A 102 -12.62 8.69 9.90
CA PHE A 102 -13.11 9.21 11.17
C PHE A 102 -13.97 10.46 10.98
N TRP A 103 -13.56 11.36 10.08
CA TRP A 103 -14.32 12.57 9.76
C TRP A 103 -15.62 12.25 9.01
N SER A 104 -15.56 11.35 8.03
CA SER A 104 -16.72 10.86 7.27
C SER A 104 -17.81 10.28 8.21
N LEU A 105 -17.40 9.47 9.19
CA LEU A 105 -18.34 8.91 10.17
C LEU A 105 -18.89 9.94 11.16
N ARG A 106 -18.12 10.97 11.52
CA ARG A 106 -18.57 12.02 12.45
C ARG A 106 -19.60 12.95 11.83
N ASP A 107 -19.48 13.23 10.53
CA ASP A 107 -20.42 14.07 9.79
C ASP A 107 -21.73 13.33 9.43
N TYR A 108 -21.81 12.01 9.63
CA TYR A 108 -22.96 11.15 9.32
C TYR A 108 -24.19 11.31 10.26
N HIS A 109 -24.24 12.36 11.09
CA HIS A 109 -25.39 12.62 11.99
C HIS A 109 -26.59 13.32 11.31
N GLY A 110 -26.58 13.49 9.98
CA GLY A 110 -27.63 14.13 9.19
C GLY A 110 -28.47 13.15 8.37
N TYR A 111 -29.77 13.47 8.24
CA TYR A 111 -30.85 12.70 7.61
C TYR A 111 -30.46 11.85 6.37
N VAL A 112 -30.97 10.61 6.36
CA VAL A 112 -30.69 9.48 5.44
C VAL A 112 -30.77 9.79 3.93
N GLN A 113 -31.37 10.90 3.52
CA GLN A 113 -31.61 11.22 2.11
C GLN A 113 -30.46 11.99 1.43
N ASP A 114 -29.70 12.82 2.16
CA ASP A 114 -28.58 13.61 1.59
C ASP A 114 -27.21 12.90 1.75
N ALA A 115 -27.15 11.86 2.58
CA ALA A 115 -25.92 11.12 2.90
C ALA A 115 -25.58 9.98 1.90
N ILE A 116 -26.45 9.68 0.94
CA ILE A 116 -26.29 8.55 -0.01
C ILE A 116 -25.31 8.88 -1.15
N THR A 117 -24.99 10.15 -1.35
CA THR A 117 -23.92 10.60 -2.24
C THR A 117 -22.83 11.24 -1.42
N ALA A 118 -21.72 10.52 -1.18
CA ALA A 118 -20.56 11.10 -0.51
C ALA A 118 -20.22 12.47 -1.16
N ASN A 119 -19.94 13.48 -0.33
CA ASN A 119 -19.62 14.82 -0.81
C ASN A 119 -18.56 14.74 -1.92
N ALA A 120 -18.79 15.45 -3.03
CA ALA A 120 -17.89 15.40 -4.20
C ALA A 120 -16.43 15.69 -3.82
N SER A 121 -16.22 16.55 -2.82
CA SER A 121 -14.92 16.87 -2.25
C SER A 121 -14.26 15.67 -1.55
N ILE A 122 -14.99 14.89 -0.75
CA ILE A 122 -14.45 13.70 -0.07
C ILE A 122 -14.05 12.65 -1.11
N LYS A 123 -14.90 12.42 -2.11
CA LYS A 123 -14.59 11.51 -3.23
C LYS A 123 -13.32 11.92 -3.96
N ALA A 124 -13.18 13.21 -4.28
CA ALA A 124 -11.99 13.73 -4.93
C ALA A 124 -10.72 13.51 -4.08
N VAL A 125 -10.79 13.74 -2.76
CA VAL A 125 -9.68 13.48 -1.84
C VAL A 125 -9.30 12.00 -1.82
N CYS A 126 -10.27 11.09 -1.75
CA CYS A 126 -10.01 9.65 -1.78
C CYS A 126 -9.38 9.21 -3.11
N LEU A 127 -9.85 9.73 -4.24
CA LEU A 127 -9.26 9.44 -5.56
C LEU A 127 -7.82 9.96 -5.68
N VAL A 128 -7.55 11.17 -5.17
CA VAL A 128 -6.18 11.71 -5.11
C VAL A 128 -5.28 10.85 -4.23
N LEU A 129 -5.79 10.36 -3.09
CA LEU A 129 -5.06 9.45 -2.19
C LEU A 129 -4.72 8.13 -2.90
N PHE A 130 -5.68 7.53 -3.61
CA PHE A 130 -5.45 6.30 -4.38
C PHE A 130 -4.42 6.52 -5.49
N ALA A 131 -4.55 7.61 -6.26
CA ALA A 131 -3.59 7.96 -7.30
C ALA A 131 -2.18 8.17 -6.73
N PHE A 132 -2.07 8.90 -5.61
CA PHE A 132 -0.80 9.14 -4.93
C PHE A 132 -0.13 7.85 -4.45
N LEU A 133 -0.90 6.90 -3.92
CA LEU A 133 -0.40 5.58 -3.50
C LEU A 133 0.22 4.78 -4.64
N GLY A 134 -0.03 5.13 -5.91
CA GLY A 134 0.63 4.50 -7.06
C GLY A 134 2.15 4.69 -7.05
N VAL A 135 2.63 5.83 -6.54
CA VAL A 135 4.07 6.14 -6.45
C VAL A 135 4.80 5.18 -5.49
N PRO A 136 4.43 5.08 -4.20
CA PRO A 136 5.08 4.14 -3.29
C PRO A 136 4.81 2.67 -3.66
N LEU A 137 3.70 2.35 -4.34
CA LEU A 137 3.43 1.00 -4.83
C LEU A 137 4.40 0.59 -5.96
N ALA A 138 4.75 1.51 -6.85
CA ALA A 138 5.79 1.26 -7.86
C ALA A 138 7.14 0.91 -7.22
N ILE A 139 7.48 1.62 -6.14
CA ILE A 139 8.70 1.38 -5.35
C ILE A 139 8.64 0.01 -4.67
N LEU A 140 7.50 -0.35 -4.07
CA LEU A 140 7.27 -1.65 -3.42
C LEU A 140 7.57 -2.83 -4.37
N TYR A 141 7.11 -2.75 -5.61
CA TYR A 141 7.27 -3.83 -6.59
C TYR A 141 8.64 -3.88 -7.27
N SER A 142 9.42 -2.79 -7.23
CA SER A 142 10.67 -2.71 -7.99
C SER A 142 11.92 -2.71 -7.12
N VAL A 143 11.97 -1.84 -6.11
CA VAL A 143 13.22 -1.56 -5.36
C VAL A 143 13.69 -2.76 -4.53
N PRO A 144 12.83 -3.46 -3.75
CA PRO A 144 13.25 -4.64 -2.98
C PRO A 144 13.87 -5.74 -3.86
N PHE A 145 13.26 -5.99 -5.02
CA PHE A 145 13.73 -6.98 -5.99
C PHE A 145 15.06 -6.57 -6.61
N ALA A 146 15.19 -5.31 -7.04
CA ALA A 146 16.44 -4.80 -7.61
C ALA A 146 17.60 -4.81 -6.61
N VAL A 147 17.33 -4.41 -5.36
CA VAL A 147 18.30 -4.45 -4.24
C VAL A 147 18.74 -5.89 -3.96
N THR A 148 17.80 -6.83 -3.93
CA THR A 148 18.08 -8.25 -3.70
C THR A 148 18.90 -8.84 -4.83
N ALA A 149 18.55 -8.55 -6.09
CA ALA A 149 19.27 -9.01 -7.26
C ALA A 149 20.72 -8.50 -7.30
N GLN A 150 20.94 -7.21 -7.05
CA GLN A 150 22.28 -6.63 -7.00
C GLN A 150 23.12 -7.19 -5.86
N LEU A 151 22.51 -7.43 -4.70
CA LEU A 151 23.22 -8.02 -3.57
C LEU A 151 23.59 -9.49 -3.82
N ALA A 152 22.74 -10.24 -4.54
CA ALA A 152 23.04 -11.59 -4.98
C ALA A 152 24.22 -11.61 -5.96
N ALA A 153 24.16 -10.77 -7.01
CA ALA A 153 25.21 -10.66 -8.02
C ALA A 153 26.57 -10.27 -7.41
N THR A 154 26.58 -9.32 -6.48
CA THR A 154 27.83 -8.85 -5.83
C THR A 154 28.45 -9.91 -4.93
N ARG A 155 27.65 -10.79 -4.34
CA ARG A 155 28.11 -11.84 -3.41
C ARG A 155 28.30 -13.21 -4.07
N GLY A 156 28.21 -13.29 -5.40
CA GLY A 156 28.31 -14.55 -6.15
C GLY A 156 27.15 -15.53 -5.88
N GLY A 157 26.01 -15.04 -5.39
CA GLY A 157 24.83 -15.84 -5.13
C GLY A 157 23.88 -15.93 -6.33
N GLY A 158 23.10 -17.01 -6.41
CA GLY A 158 22.07 -17.16 -7.45
C GLY A 158 20.98 -16.09 -7.34
N GLN A 159 20.87 -15.22 -8.34
CA GLN A 159 19.90 -14.11 -8.37
C GLN A 159 18.46 -14.62 -8.21
N GLY A 160 18.08 -15.65 -8.98
CA GLY A 160 16.74 -16.25 -8.93
C GLY A 160 16.38 -16.83 -7.57
N LEU A 161 17.34 -17.52 -6.92
CA LEU A 161 17.15 -18.08 -5.58
C LEU A 161 16.93 -16.96 -4.55
N CYS A 162 17.74 -15.91 -4.60
CA CYS A 162 17.63 -14.78 -3.70
C CYS A 162 16.31 -14.03 -3.84
N THR A 163 15.84 -13.83 -5.08
CA THR A 163 14.50 -13.25 -5.33
C THR A 163 13.38 -14.19 -4.92
N GLY A 164 13.57 -15.51 -5.03
CA GLY A 164 12.62 -16.50 -4.49
C GLY A 164 12.48 -16.41 -2.98
N VAL A 165 13.59 -16.30 -2.25
CA VAL A 165 13.59 -16.10 -0.78
C VAL A 165 12.94 -14.75 -0.40
N LEU A 166 13.11 -13.72 -1.23
CA LEU A 166 12.41 -12.45 -1.04
C LEU A 166 10.89 -12.64 -1.11
N ASN A 167 10.37 -13.40 -2.08
CA ASN A 167 8.94 -13.70 -2.19
C ASN A 167 8.40 -14.45 -0.96
N ILE A 168 9.18 -15.35 -0.37
CA ILE A 168 8.78 -16.01 0.89
C ILE A 168 8.58 -14.97 2.01
N SER A 169 9.42 -13.93 2.05
CA SER A 169 9.28 -12.83 3.02
C SER A 169 8.07 -11.93 2.76
N ILE A 170 7.43 -12.05 1.58
CA ILE A 170 6.18 -11.36 1.22
C ILE A 170 4.97 -12.24 1.60
N VAL A 171 5.03 -13.51 1.19
CA VAL A 171 3.92 -14.47 1.35
C VAL A 171 3.68 -14.82 2.82
N ILE A 172 4.71 -14.93 3.66
CA ILE A 172 4.50 -15.23 5.09
C ILE A 172 3.63 -14.16 5.78
N PRO A 173 3.97 -12.85 5.70
CA PRO A 173 3.08 -11.78 6.13
C PRO A 173 1.67 -11.83 5.52
N GLN A 174 1.58 -12.15 4.22
CA GLN A 174 0.30 -12.26 3.52
C GLN A 174 -0.61 -13.30 4.16
N VAL A 175 -0.09 -14.49 4.42
CA VAL A 175 -0.85 -15.59 5.00
C VAL A 175 -1.28 -15.24 6.42
N ILE A 176 -0.40 -14.61 7.21
CA ILE A 176 -0.73 -14.20 8.58
C ILE A 176 -1.90 -13.19 8.58
N ILE A 177 -1.84 -12.16 7.74
CA ILE A 177 -2.92 -11.15 7.69
C ILE A 177 -4.19 -11.74 7.08
N ALA A 178 -4.10 -12.56 6.03
CA ALA A 178 -5.27 -13.17 5.41
C ALA A 178 -6.02 -14.11 6.37
N LEU A 179 -5.30 -14.91 7.17
CA LEU A 179 -5.90 -15.75 8.21
C LEU A 179 -6.47 -14.91 9.36
N GLY A 180 -5.86 -13.77 9.67
CA GLY A 180 -6.30 -12.84 10.70
C GLY A 180 -7.47 -11.94 10.30
N ALA A 181 -7.75 -11.78 9.00
CA ALA A 181 -8.75 -10.84 8.49
C ALA A 181 -10.17 -11.12 9.02
N GLY A 182 -10.60 -12.38 9.03
CA GLY A 182 -11.93 -12.76 9.54
C GLY A 182 -12.14 -12.43 11.03
N PRO A 183 -11.25 -12.90 11.93
CA PRO A 183 -11.28 -12.52 13.34
C PRO A 183 -11.16 -11.01 13.58
N TRP A 184 -10.34 -10.34 12.77
CA TRP A 184 -10.15 -8.88 12.83
C TRP A 184 -11.46 -8.13 12.56
N ASP A 185 -12.16 -8.48 11.48
CA ASP A 185 -13.43 -7.88 11.11
C ASP A 185 -14.51 -8.09 12.18
N ALA A 186 -14.49 -9.24 12.86
CA ALA A 186 -15.39 -9.52 13.96
C ALA A 186 -15.08 -8.67 15.21
N LEU A 187 -13.80 -8.46 15.52
CA LEU A 187 -13.36 -7.67 16.69
C LEU A 187 -13.64 -6.17 16.54
N PHE A 188 -13.46 -5.62 15.34
CA PHE A 188 -13.60 -4.18 15.09
C PHE A 188 -14.93 -3.80 14.42
N GLY A 189 -15.92 -4.69 14.45
CA GLY A 189 -17.28 -4.40 13.99
C GLY A 189 -17.37 -4.05 12.50
N LYS A 190 -16.52 -4.67 11.66
CA LYS A 190 -16.37 -4.44 10.21
C LYS A 190 -15.90 -3.03 9.81
N GLY A 191 -15.37 -2.26 10.75
CA GLY A 191 -14.74 -0.98 10.43
C GLY A 191 -13.30 -1.16 9.94
N ASN A 192 -12.95 -0.52 8.84
CA ASN A 192 -11.64 -0.62 8.20
C ASN A 192 -10.59 0.31 8.85
N ILE A 193 -11.02 1.28 9.66
CA ILE A 193 -10.16 2.31 10.30
C ILE A 193 -9.02 1.71 11.14
N PRO A 194 -9.26 0.75 12.04
CA PRO A 194 -8.19 0.17 12.86
C PRO A 194 -7.13 -0.53 12.00
N ALA A 195 -7.56 -1.13 10.87
CA ALA A 195 -6.65 -1.80 9.94
C ALA A 195 -5.68 -0.80 9.30
N PHE A 196 -6.17 0.38 8.90
CA PHE A 196 -5.33 1.46 8.39
C PHE A 196 -4.43 2.09 9.46
N GLY A 197 -4.89 2.17 10.71
CA GLY A 197 -4.04 2.60 11.83
C GLY A 197 -2.85 1.66 12.05
N VAL A 198 -3.10 0.35 12.07
CA VAL A 198 -2.05 -0.67 12.16
C VAL A 198 -1.13 -0.64 10.93
N ALA A 199 -1.68 -0.48 9.74
CA ALA A 199 -0.91 -0.30 8.51
C ALA A 199 0.05 0.90 8.62
N SER A 200 -0.42 2.04 9.13
CA SER A 200 0.39 3.24 9.34
C SER A 200 1.54 2.97 10.32
N ALA A 201 1.27 2.27 11.43
CA ALA A 201 2.30 1.89 12.40
C ALA A 201 3.35 0.96 11.78
N PHE A 202 2.95 -0.06 11.01
CA PHE A 202 3.90 -0.92 10.30
C PHE A 202 4.71 -0.15 9.26
N ALA A 203 4.12 0.80 8.54
CA ALA A 203 4.83 1.64 7.59
C ALA A 203 5.87 2.54 8.29
N LEU A 204 5.54 3.10 9.46
CA LEU A 204 6.47 3.86 10.28
C LEU A 204 7.64 3.00 10.75
N VAL A 205 7.35 1.81 11.29
CA VAL A 205 8.37 0.84 11.71
C VAL A 205 9.23 0.42 10.52
N GLY A 206 8.63 0.14 9.37
CA GLY A 206 9.34 -0.21 8.13
C GLY A 206 10.28 0.90 7.66
N GLY A 207 9.84 2.16 7.75
CA GLY A 207 10.66 3.34 7.48
C GLY A 207 11.85 3.45 8.43
N VAL A 208 11.61 3.39 9.75
CA VAL A 208 12.65 3.50 10.78
C VAL A 208 13.64 2.34 10.70
N VAL A 209 13.16 1.11 10.64
CA VAL A 209 14.00 -0.10 10.49
C VAL A 209 14.78 -0.04 9.17
N GLY A 210 14.14 0.44 8.10
CA GLY A 210 14.77 0.65 6.80
C GLY A 210 15.93 1.67 6.87
N VAL A 211 15.78 2.73 7.67
CA VAL A 211 16.87 3.68 7.93
C VAL A 211 18.06 3.00 8.57
N PHE A 212 17.89 2.06 9.51
CA PHE A 212 19.06 1.48 10.19
C PHE A 212 19.64 0.25 9.48
N LEU A 213 18.78 -0.61 8.91
CA LEU A 213 19.18 -1.96 8.47
C LEU A 213 19.40 -2.10 6.96
N LEU A 214 18.86 -1.21 6.12
CA LEU A 214 19.03 -1.36 4.66
C LEU A 214 20.50 -1.12 4.24
N PRO A 215 21.04 -1.93 3.32
CA PRO A 215 22.41 -1.78 2.86
C PRO A 215 22.58 -0.48 2.06
N LYS A 216 23.75 0.17 2.23
CA LYS A 216 24.16 1.30 1.39
C LYS A 216 24.76 0.77 0.09
N ILE A 217 23.92 0.58 -0.93
CA ILE A 217 24.37 0.16 -2.26
C ILE A 217 24.95 1.37 -3.01
N SER A 218 26.11 1.18 -3.67
CA SER A 218 26.80 2.23 -4.43
C SER A 218 25.94 2.75 -5.59
N LYS A 219 25.78 4.08 -5.66
CA LYS A 219 24.98 4.79 -6.67
C LYS A 219 25.36 4.47 -8.12
N ARG A 220 26.60 4.03 -8.37
CA ARG A 220 27.12 3.68 -9.70
C ARG A 220 26.78 2.26 -10.17
N GLN A 221 26.39 1.35 -9.28
CA GLN A 221 26.11 -0.07 -9.59
C GLN A 221 24.63 -0.39 -9.76
N PHE A 222 23.72 0.55 -9.47
CA PHE A 222 22.30 0.34 -9.71
C PHE A 222 22.00 0.45 -11.21
N ARG A 223 22.18 -0.65 -11.94
CA ARG A 223 21.43 -0.91 -13.17
C ARG A 223 20.19 -1.66 -12.75
N ALA A 224 19.02 -1.16 -13.13
CA ALA A 224 17.85 -2.03 -13.16
C ALA A 224 18.22 -3.23 -14.05
N VAL A 225 17.81 -4.44 -13.67
CA VAL A 225 17.88 -5.62 -14.54
C VAL A 225 16.78 -5.47 -15.60
N SER A 226 16.79 -4.35 -16.32
CA SER A 226 15.83 -3.99 -17.37
C SER A 226 16.36 -4.32 -18.77
N ALA A 227 17.56 -4.91 -18.87
CA ALA A 227 18.22 -5.20 -20.15
C ALA A 227 18.79 -6.63 -20.21
N GLY A 228 18.14 -7.59 -19.54
CA GLY A 228 18.52 -9.02 -19.56
C GLY A 228 17.38 -9.94 -19.98
N GLY A 229 16.37 -9.41 -20.66
CA GLY A 229 15.40 -10.20 -21.41
C GLY A 229 15.87 -10.32 -22.86
N HIS A 230 16.09 -11.56 -23.28
CA HIS A 230 16.63 -12.09 -24.53
C HIS A 230 18.09 -12.57 -24.43
#